data_AF-A0A2U1IXH5-F1
#
_entry.id   AF-A0A2U1IXH5-F1
#
_cell.length_a   1.000
_cell.length_b   1.000
_cell.length_c   1.000
_cell.angle_alpha   90.00
_cell.angle_beta   90.00
_cell.angle_gamma   90.00
#
_symmetry.space_group_name_H-M   'P 1'
#
loop_
_entity.id
_entity.type
_entity.pdbx_description
1 polymer ?
#
loop_
_entity_poly.entity_id
_entity_poly.type
_entity_poly.pdbx_seq_one_letter_code
_entity_poly.pdbx_strand_id
1 'polypeptide(L)'
;MENPRSTLIKKLLAIRGPQTINSLFSVVHKEFPAEFEGVTKTALKKIYLKNLKNFGHVRARIVRDAEKVEEIKKNQENKINKDKKEAWVWTLEDHLKEKYINLPIDQARIPPKTILDSINTERQKSKDFWLGKTDEPHDWKQTLIDSNKKTSL
;
A
#
# COMPACT_ATOMS: atom_id res chain seq x y z
N MET A 1 2.18 -8.26 -10.05
CA MET A 1 2.76 -6.94 -9.75
C MET A 1 1.86 -6.24 -8.74
N GLU A 2 2.42 -5.66 -7.69
CA GLU A 2 1.65 -4.98 -6.63
C GLU A 2 1.19 -3.60 -7.12
N ASN A 3 -0.09 -3.28 -6.92
CA ASN A 3 -0.66 -2.00 -7.34
C ASN A 3 -0.33 -0.92 -6.28
N PRO A 4 0.14 0.29 -6.65
CA PRO A 4 0.41 1.38 -5.70
C PRO A 4 -0.76 1.66 -4.74
N ARG A 5 -2.00 1.58 -5.22
CA ARG A 5 -3.21 1.74 -4.40
C ARG A 5 -3.31 0.66 -3.32
N SER A 6 -2.92 -0.57 -3.63
CA SER A 6 -2.85 -1.66 -2.64
C SER A 6 -1.79 -1.41 -1.58
N THR A 7 -0.64 -0.85 -1.96
CA THR A 7 0.43 -0.45 -1.05
C THR A 7 -0.02 0.67 -0.10
N LEU A 8 -0.72 1.68 -0.63
CA LEU A 8 -1.28 2.79 0.16
C LEU A 8 -2.34 2.30 1.16
N ILE A 9 -3.23 1.39 0.76
CA ILE A 9 -4.19 0.76 1.68
C ILE A 9 -3.47 0.03 2.82
N LYS A 10 -2.41 -0.73 2.51
CA LYS A 10 -1.63 -1.43 3.54
C LYS A 10 -0.95 -0.45 4.49
N LYS A 11 -0.36 0.63 3.97
CA LYS A 11 0.25 1.69 4.78
C LYS A 11 -0.74 2.34 5.74
N LEU A 12 -1.94 2.67 5.25
CA LEU A 12 -3.01 3.22 6.09
C LEU A 12 -3.42 2.26 7.21
N LEU A 13 -3.61 0.98 6.89
CA LEU A 13 -3.96 -0.04 7.90
C LEU A 13 -2.81 -0.31 8.89
N ALA A 14 -1.56 -0.06 8.49
CA ALA A 14 -0.40 -0.18 9.38
C ALA A 14 -0.33 0.99 10.37
N ILE A 15 -0.58 2.22 9.92
CA ILE A 15 -0.48 3.45 10.73
C ILE A 15 -1.70 3.63 11.62
N ARG A 16 -2.91 3.54 11.04
CA ARG A 16 -4.18 3.84 11.74
C ARG A 16 -4.83 2.59 12.35
N GLY A 17 -4.24 1.42 12.16
CA GLY A 17 -4.75 0.17 12.69
C GLY A 17 -6.03 -0.36 12.02
N PRO A 18 -6.81 -1.20 12.72
CA PRO A 18 -8.04 -1.80 12.21
C PRO A 18 -9.08 -0.77 11.76
N GLN A 19 -9.63 -0.91 10.56
CA GLN A 19 -10.61 0.04 10.01
C GLN A 19 -11.84 -0.66 9.40
N THR A 20 -13.02 -0.06 9.55
CA THR A 20 -14.22 -0.51 8.81
C THR A 20 -14.09 -0.11 7.34
N ILE A 21 -14.87 -0.76 6.47
CA ILE A 21 -14.89 -0.40 5.03
C ILE A 21 -15.30 1.07 4.80
N ASN A 22 -16.21 1.60 5.62
CA ASN A 22 -16.68 2.98 5.51
C ASN A 22 -15.55 3.94 5.88
N SER A 23 -14.94 3.72 7.04
CA SER A 23 -13.86 4.56 7.53
C SER A 23 -12.66 4.50 6.59
N LEU A 24 -12.25 3.30 6.17
CA LEU A 24 -11.15 3.13 5.23
C LEU A 24 -11.43 3.88 3.92
N PHE A 25 -12.65 3.81 3.39
CA PHE A 25 -13.02 4.55 2.18
C PHE A 25 -12.86 6.07 2.36
N SER A 26 -13.42 6.63 3.44
CA SER A 26 -13.31 8.06 3.72
C SER A 26 -11.86 8.52 3.93
N VAL A 27 -11.08 7.75 4.69
CA VAL A 27 -9.68 8.08 4.99
C VAL A 27 -8.82 8.03 3.73
N VAL A 28 -8.99 7.00 2.91
CA VAL A 28 -8.24 6.84 1.65
C VAL A 28 -8.50 8.01 0.71
N HIS A 29 -9.76 8.43 0.55
CA HIS A 29 -10.13 9.59 -0.27
C HIS A 29 -9.66 10.92 0.33
N LYS A 30 -9.53 11.01 1.65
CA LYS A 30 -9.03 12.21 2.34
C LYS A 30 -7.51 12.36 2.24
N GLU A 31 -6.75 11.27 2.40
CA GLU A 31 -5.28 11.30 2.39
C GLU A 31 -4.68 11.16 0.98
N PHE A 32 -5.34 10.42 0.09
CA PHE A 32 -4.83 10.08 -1.24
C PHE A 32 -5.90 10.34 -2.33
N PRO A 33 -6.38 11.58 -2.47
CA PRO A 33 -7.47 11.90 -3.39
C PRO A 33 -7.11 11.60 -4.84
N ALA A 34 -5.89 11.96 -5.28
CA ALA A 34 -5.44 11.77 -6.66
C ALA A 34 -5.35 10.28 -7.03
N GLU A 35 -4.88 9.44 -6.11
CA GLU A 35 -4.70 8.02 -6.37
C GLU A 35 -6.03 7.27 -6.34
N PHE A 36 -7.01 7.72 -5.56
CA PHE A 36 -8.30 7.05 -5.40
C PHE A 36 -9.46 7.73 -6.11
N GLU A 37 -9.20 8.73 -6.95
CA GLU A 37 -10.18 9.33 -7.83
C GLU A 37 -10.88 8.25 -8.69
N GLY A 38 -12.21 8.31 -8.75
CA GLY A 38 -13.04 7.33 -9.45
C GLY A 38 -13.14 5.94 -8.79
N VAL A 39 -12.40 5.67 -7.70
CA VAL A 39 -12.51 4.40 -6.97
C VAL A 39 -13.75 4.41 -6.10
N THR A 40 -14.73 3.58 -6.47
CA THR A 40 -15.93 3.38 -5.66
C THR A 40 -15.67 2.51 -4.43
N LYS A 41 -16.51 2.65 -3.41
CA LYS A 41 -16.50 1.79 -2.22
C LYS A 41 -16.64 0.30 -2.56
N THR A 42 -17.42 -0.01 -3.59
CA THR A 42 -17.58 -1.38 -4.11
C THR A 42 -16.28 -1.90 -4.70
N ALA A 43 -15.58 -1.09 -5.49
CA ALA A 43 -14.27 -1.46 -6.02
C ALA A 43 -13.24 -1.66 -4.91
N LEU A 44 -13.21 -0.77 -3.90
CA LEU A 44 -12.35 -0.90 -2.72
C LEU A 44 -12.55 -2.25 -2.03
N LYS A 45 -13.80 -2.67 -1.81
CA LYS A 45 -14.13 -3.95 -1.17
C LYS A 45 -13.89 -5.16 -2.08
N LYS A 46 -14.46 -5.17 -3.29
CA LYS A 46 -14.52 -6.36 -4.15
C LYS A 46 -13.24 -6.61 -4.93
N ILE A 47 -12.43 -5.59 -5.17
CA ILE A 47 -11.19 -5.70 -5.95
C ILE A 47 -10.01 -5.59 -5.01
N TYR A 48 -9.78 -4.41 -4.41
CA TYR A 48 -8.54 -4.16 -3.66
C TYR A 48 -8.44 -5.01 -2.39
N LEU A 49 -9.43 -4.93 -1.50
CA LEU A 49 -9.40 -5.71 -0.25
C LEU A 49 -9.54 -7.21 -0.48
N LYS A 50 -10.34 -7.64 -1.48
CA LYS A 50 -10.43 -9.05 -1.87
C LYS A 50 -9.08 -9.58 -2.34
N ASN A 51 -8.38 -8.86 -3.21
CA ASN A 51 -7.06 -9.26 -3.69
C ASN A 51 -6.05 -9.27 -2.53
N LEU A 52 -6.03 -8.23 -1.70
CA LEU A 52 -5.16 -8.17 -0.52
C LEU A 52 -5.39 -9.32 0.47
N LYS A 53 -6.65 -9.75 0.63
CA LYS A 53 -7.00 -10.93 1.42
C LYS A 53 -6.50 -12.22 0.77
N ASN A 54 -6.68 -12.37 -0.55
CA ASN A 54 -6.22 -13.56 -1.28
C ASN A 54 -4.70 -13.72 -1.23
N PHE A 55 -3.96 -12.60 -1.20
CA PHE A 55 -2.51 -12.61 -1.02
C PHE A 55 -2.07 -12.77 0.46
N GLY A 56 -3.00 -12.94 1.40
CA GLY A 56 -2.67 -13.11 2.82
C GLY A 56 -2.08 -11.85 3.47
N HIS A 57 -2.32 -10.67 2.90
CA HIS A 57 -1.79 -9.41 3.45
C HIS A 57 -2.74 -8.75 4.45
N VAL A 58 -4.04 -8.93 4.26
CA VAL A 58 -5.09 -8.29 5.06
C VAL A 58 -6.13 -9.34 5.44
N ARG A 59 -6.61 -9.28 6.68
CA ARG A 59 -7.69 -10.13 7.19
C ARG A 59 -8.86 -9.30 7.71
N ALA A 60 -10.06 -9.83 7.50
CA ALA A 60 -11.26 -9.30 8.11
C ALA A 60 -11.41 -9.93 9.51
N ARG A 61 -11.52 -9.10 10.56
CA ARG A 61 -11.81 -9.55 11.93
C ARG A 61 -13.15 -8.97 12.38
N ILE A 62 -13.84 -9.70 13.25
CA ILE A 62 -15.01 -9.19 13.97
C ILE A 62 -14.48 -8.61 15.28
N VAL A 63 -14.80 -7.34 15.54
CA VAL A 63 -14.62 -6.73 16.86
C VAL A 63 -15.96 -6.76 17.56
N ARG A 64 -16.01 -7.44 18.71
CA ARG A 64 -17.20 -7.57 19.58
C ARG A 64 -17.12 -6.70 20.84
N ASP A 65 -15.95 -6.12 21.07
CA ASP A 65 -15.63 -5.29 22.22
C ASP A 65 -16.37 -3.95 22.11
N ALA A 66 -17.29 -3.68 23.04
CA ALA A 66 -18.24 -2.57 22.94
C ALA A 66 -17.53 -1.21 22.88
N GLU A 67 -16.46 -1.03 23.66
CA GLU A 67 -15.68 0.22 23.72
C GLU A 67 -14.95 0.49 22.40
N LYS A 68 -14.31 -0.54 21.84
CA LYS A 68 -13.63 -0.44 20.53
C LYS A 68 -14.63 -0.25 19.40
N VAL A 69 -15.79 -0.91 19.48
CA VAL A 69 -16.88 -0.70 18.52
C VAL A 69 -17.38 0.74 18.58
N GLU A 70 -17.46 1.35 19.77
CA GLU A 70 -17.83 2.76 19.92
C GLU A 70 -16.75 3.73 19.43
N GLU A 71 -15.45 3.50 19.68
CA GLU A 71 -14.38 4.32 19.12
C GLU A 71 -14.37 4.28 17.58
N ILE A 72 -14.53 3.08 17.02
CA ILE A 72 -14.63 2.86 15.57
C ILE A 72 -15.88 3.53 14.98
N LYS A 73 -16.97 3.66 15.76
CA LYS A 73 -18.20 4.37 15.39
C LYS A 73 -18.08 5.89 15.55
N LYS A 74 -17.41 6.39 16.60
CA LYS A 74 -17.22 7.84 16.83
C LYS A 74 -16.40 8.50 15.72
N ASN A 75 -15.44 7.77 15.14
CA ASN A 75 -14.69 8.23 13.96
C ASN A 75 -15.49 8.20 12.64
N GLN A 76 -16.78 7.83 12.66
CA GLN A 76 -17.66 7.87 11.50
C GLN A 76 -18.59 9.07 11.62
N GLU A 77 -18.43 10.07 10.75
CA GLU A 77 -19.41 11.14 10.58
C GLU A 77 -20.73 10.52 10.07
N ASN A 78 -21.63 10.29 11.05
CA ASN A 78 -23.07 10.14 10.96
C ASN A 78 -23.68 8.92 10.22
N LYS A 79 -24.65 8.33 10.95
CA LYS A 79 -25.77 7.45 10.54
C LYS A 79 -25.48 5.98 10.17
N ILE A 80 -25.07 5.13 11.12
CA ILE A 80 -25.43 3.69 11.08
C ILE A 80 -25.67 3.11 12.50
N ASN A 81 -26.90 2.64 12.74
CA ASN A 81 -27.43 1.80 13.83
C ASN A 81 -26.59 1.67 15.12
N LYS A 82 -27.07 2.32 16.19
CA LYS A 82 -26.55 2.19 17.56
C LYS A 82 -26.54 0.72 18.05
N ASP A 83 -27.40 -0.15 17.53
CA ASP A 83 -27.67 -1.48 18.10
C ASP A 83 -26.74 -2.62 17.68
N LYS A 84 -25.78 -2.42 16.77
CA LYS A 84 -24.84 -3.48 16.40
C LYS A 84 -23.67 -3.54 17.39
N LYS A 85 -23.63 -4.60 18.20
CA LYS A 85 -22.51 -4.95 19.11
C LYS A 85 -21.26 -5.47 18.41
N GLU A 86 -21.32 -5.62 17.08
CA GLU A 86 -20.23 -6.18 16.29
C GLU A 86 -19.89 -5.27 15.10
N ALA A 87 -18.59 -5.08 14.85
CA ALA A 87 -18.09 -4.38 13.69
C ALA A 87 -17.08 -5.25 12.92
N TRP A 88 -17.29 -5.37 11.61
CA TRP A 88 -16.31 -5.98 10.71
C TRP A 88 -15.23 -4.97 10.35
N VAL A 89 -14.00 -5.28 10.72
CA VAL A 89 -12.82 -4.45 10.45
C VAL A 89 -11.82 -5.20 9.59
N TRP A 90 -11.12 -4.45 8.75
CA TRP A 90 -9.98 -4.92 7.99
C TRP A 90 -8.71 -4.58 8.76
N THR A 91 -7.81 -5.56 8.86
CA THR A 91 -6.54 -5.46 9.57
C THR A 91 -5.42 -5.96 8.69
N LEU A 92 -4.29 -5.25 8.70
CA LEU A 92 -3.06 -5.74 8.10
C LEU A 92 -2.49 -6.89 8.95
N GLU A 93 -1.87 -7.88 8.31
CA GLU A 93 -1.15 -8.93 9.04
C GLU A 93 0.05 -8.37 9.81
N ASP A 94 0.32 -8.97 10.97
CA ASP A 94 1.28 -8.45 11.95
C ASP A 94 2.70 -8.39 11.38
N HIS A 95 3.12 -9.42 10.63
CA HIS A 95 4.44 -9.49 9.98
C HIS A 95 4.67 -8.41 8.89
N LEU A 96 3.62 -7.73 8.44
CA LEU A 96 3.72 -6.67 7.43
C LEU A 96 3.70 -5.27 8.06
N LYS A 97 3.27 -5.13 9.31
CA LYS A 97 3.06 -3.80 9.93
C LYS A 97 4.33 -2.95 9.92
N GLU A 98 5.43 -3.48 10.43
CA GLU A 98 6.70 -2.76 10.52
C GLU A 98 7.19 -2.28 9.14
N LYS A 99 7.06 -3.14 8.12
CA LYS A 99 7.42 -2.81 6.74
C LYS A 99 6.67 -1.59 6.22
N TYR A 100 5.36 -1.50 6.46
CA TYR A 100 4.53 -0.43 5.89
C TYR A 100 4.44 0.82 6.77
N ILE A 101 4.70 0.72 8.07
CA ILE A 101 4.85 1.88 8.97
C ILE A 101 6.02 2.74 8.48
N ASN A 102 7.18 2.12 8.27
CA ASN A 102 8.43 2.82 7.93
C ASN A 102 8.56 3.19 6.44
N LEU A 103 7.67 2.69 5.57
CA LEU A 103 7.75 2.95 4.12
C LEU A 103 7.41 4.41 3.78
N PRO A 104 8.29 5.21 3.16
CA PRO A 104 7.95 6.56 2.73
C PRO A 104 6.78 6.58 1.75
N ILE A 105 5.91 7.60 1.84
CA ILE A 105 4.71 7.69 0.98
C ILE A 105 5.10 7.76 -0.50
N ASP A 106 6.17 8.48 -0.83
CA ASP A 106 6.63 8.59 -2.21
C ASP A 106 7.10 7.25 -2.76
N GLN A 107 7.71 6.40 -1.94
CA GLN A 107 8.05 5.04 -2.35
C GLN A 107 6.81 4.14 -2.50
N ALA A 108 5.75 4.40 -1.73
CA ALA A 108 4.50 3.65 -1.83
C ALA A 108 3.73 3.96 -3.13
N ARG A 109 3.95 5.15 -3.71
CA ARG A 109 3.36 5.60 -4.98
C ARG A 109 4.03 5.00 -6.21
N ILE A 110 5.30 4.63 -6.11
CA ILE A 110 6.07 4.13 -7.26
C ILE A 110 5.61 2.72 -7.62
N PRO A 111 5.12 2.48 -8.86
CA PRO A 111 4.79 1.14 -9.31
C PRO A 111 6.03 0.23 -9.33
N PRO A 112 5.92 -1.05 -8.92
CA PRO A 112 7.05 -1.99 -8.96
C PRO A 112 7.64 -2.17 -10.37
N LYS A 113 6.80 -2.03 -11.40
CA LYS A 113 7.22 -2.11 -12.80
C LYS A 113 8.24 -1.02 -13.14
N THR A 114 8.01 0.22 -12.68
CA THR A 114 8.89 1.36 -12.91
C THR A 114 10.24 1.20 -12.22
N ILE A 115 10.26 0.55 -11.05
CA ILE A 115 11.50 0.19 -10.33
C ILE A 115 12.28 -0.89 -11.11
N LEU A 116 11.58 -1.89 -11.64
CA LEU A 116 12.23 -2.94 -12.43
C LEU A 116 12.76 -2.39 -13.76
N ASP A 117 12.01 -1.51 -14.41
CA ASP A 117 12.41 -0.86 -15.66
C ASP A 117 13.66 -0.01 -15.42
N SER A 118 13.72 0.79 -14.34
CA SER A 118 14.92 1.57 -14.03
C SER A 118 16.15 0.68 -13.72
N ILE A 119 15.97 -0.41 -12.96
CA ILE A 119 17.04 -1.38 -12.71
C ILE A 119 17.52 -2.00 -14.03
N ASN A 120 16.60 -2.39 -14.91
CA ASN A 120 16.93 -3.01 -16.19
C ASN A 120 17.65 -2.03 -17.13
N THR A 121 17.25 -0.75 -17.14
CA THR A 121 17.92 0.29 -17.92
C THR A 121 19.37 0.48 -17.46
N GLU A 122 19.62 0.64 -16.15
CA GLU A 122 21.00 0.82 -15.65
C GLU A 122 21.84 -0.46 -15.83
N ARG A 123 21.24 -1.66 -15.64
CA ARG A 123 21.91 -2.93 -15.97
C ARG A 123 22.26 -3.04 -17.45
N GLN A 124 21.42 -2.53 -18.33
CA GLN A 124 21.69 -2.54 -19.76
C GLN A 124 22.91 -1.68 -20.09
N LYS A 125 23.04 -0.49 -19.49
CA LYS A 125 24.26 0.33 -19.63
C LYS A 125 25.53 -0.41 -19.18
N SER A 126 25.43 -1.17 -18.07
CA SER A 126 26.55 -2.01 -17.61
C SER A 126 26.92 -3.09 -18.64
N LYS A 127 25.91 -3.71 -19.25
CA LYS A 127 26.12 -4.72 -20.31
C LYS A 127 26.68 -4.11 -21.58
N ASP A 128 26.24 -2.91 -21.94
CA ASP A 128 26.68 -2.21 -23.14
C ASP A 128 28.19 -1.89 -23.09
N PHE A 129 28.75 -1.63 -21.91
CA PHE A 129 30.20 -1.56 -21.69
C PHE A 129 30.90 -2.88 -22.04
N TRP A 130 30.45 -4.01 -21.46
CA TRP A 130 31.05 -5.32 -21.74
C TRP A 130 30.89 -5.78 -23.20
N LEU A 131 29.91 -5.23 -23.91
CA LEU A 131 29.67 -5.48 -25.33
C LEU A 131 30.42 -4.49 -26.25
N GLY A 132 31.22 -3.58 -25.69
CA GLY A 132 32.00 -2.59 -26.44
C GLY A 132 31.18 -1.50 -27.12
N LYS A 133 29.94 -1.25 -26.65
CA LYS A 133 29.08 -0.17 -27.16
C LYS A 133 29.31 1.16 -26.46
N THR A 134 29.93 1.13 -25.28
CA THR A 134 30.31 2.30 -24.50
C THR A 134 31.71 2.09 -23.94
N ASP A 135 32.50 3.16 -23.87
CA ASP A 135 33.90 3.09 -23.44
C ASP A 135 34.08 3.20 -21.91
N GLU A 136 33.03 3.63 -21.20
CA GLU A 136 33.08 3.87 -19.75
C GLU A 136 32.42 2.72 -18.96
N PRO A 137 33.10 2.19 -17.93
CA PRO A 137 32.52 1.20 -17.04
C PRO A 137 31.39 1.81 -16.21
N HIS A 138 30.25 1.14 -16.19
CA HIS A 138 29.05 1.61 -15.48
C HIS A 138 28.68 0.65 -14.34
N ASP A 139 28.70 1.15 -13.10
CA ASP A 139 28.17 0.43 -11.94
C ASP A 139 26.70 0.81 -11.71
N TRP A 140 25.80 -0.04 -12.21
CA TRP A 140 24.37 0.18 -12.07
C TRP A 140 23.89 0.18 -10.61
N LYS A 141 24.55 -0.54 -9.69
CA LYS A 141 24.12 -0.57 -8.29
C LYS A 141 24.49 0.73 -7.60
N GLN A 142 25.73 1.18 -7.78
CA GLN A 142 26.19 2.43 -7.17
C GLN A 142 25.39 3.62 -7.69
N THR A 143 25.13 3.68 -9.00
CA THR A 143 24.33 4.75 -9.62
C THR A 143 22.91 4.82 -9.05
N LEU A 144 22.28 3.68 -8.78
CA LEU A 144 20.95 3.63 -8.16
C LEU A 144 21.00 4.04 -6.69
N ILE A 145 22.04 3.66 -5.95
CA ILE A 145 22.24 4.09 -4.55
C ILE A 145 22.41 5.60 -4.48
N ASP A 146 23.26 6.18 -5.32
CA ASP A 146 23.52 7.63 -5.38
C ASP A 146 22.27 8.42 -5.78
N SER A 147 21.42 7.81 -6.62
CA SER A 147 20.11 8.36 -7.01
C SER A 147 18.99 8.11 -5.98
N ASN A 148 19.31 7.52 -4.82
CA ASN A 148 18.36 7.14 -3.78
C ASN A 148 17.22 6.22 -4.28
N LYS A 149 17.53 5.35 -5.25
CA LYS A 149 16.62 4.38 -5.89
C LYS A 149 16.86 2.97 -5.37
N LYS A 150 15.83 2.13 -5.42
CA LYS A 150 15.94 0.72 -5.05
C LYS A 150 16.77 -0.06 -6.06
N THR A 151 17.65 -0.93 -5.53
CA THR A 151 18.47 -1.86 -6.30
C THR A 151 17.87 -3.26 -6.40
N SER A 152 16.80 -3.52 -5.65
CA SER A 152 16.03 -4.76 -5.62
C SER A 152 14.55 -4.48 -5.34
N LEU A 153 13.69 -5.46 -5.67
CA LEU A 153 12.26 -5.44 -5.33
C LEU A 153 12.00 -5.80 -3.86
#